data_AF-A0A1R3UYG1-F1
#
_entry.id   AF-A0A1R3UYG1-F1
#
_cell.length_a   1.000
_cell.length_b   1.000
_cell.length_c   1.000
_cell.angle_alpha   90.00
_cell.angle_beta   90.00
_cell.angle_gamma   90.00
#
_symmetry.space_group_name_H-M   'P 1'
#
loop_
_entity.id
_entity.type
_entity.pdbx_description
1 polymer ?
#
loop_
_entity_poly.entity_id
_entity_poly.type
_entity_poly.pdbx_seq_one_letter_code
_entity_poly.pdbx_strand_id
1 'polypeptide(L)' 'MNDRINTLDELLSDPMVKLVMERDRVQPAELRSLLEEKVRRDDDAPVNPVTDHPGTDRSVPPAHMVAESCHKLWLCG' A
#
# COMPACT_ATOMS: atom_id res chain seq x y z
N MET A 1 5.44 10.85 -22.35
CA MET A 1 6.06 9.77 -21.57
C MET A 1 4.93 8.84 -21.15
N ASN A 2 5.08 7.53 -21.29
CA ASN A 2 4.07 6.61 -20.75
C ASN A 2 4.32 6.53 -19.25
N ASP A 3 3.77 7.48 -18.50
CA ASP A 3 3.99 7.64 -17.04
C ASP A 3 3.24 6.59 -16.21
N ARG A 4 2.91 5.45 -16.83
CA ARG A 4 2.13 4.37 -16.22
C ARG A 4 3.04 3.19 -16.00
N ILE A 5 3.36 2.97 -14.73
CA ILE A 5 4.00 1.74 -14.23
C ILE A 5 2.89 0.69 -14.15
N ASN A 6 2.98 -0.36 -14.97
CA ASN A 6 1.92 -1.38 -15.06
C ASN A 6 2.27 -2.67 -14.30
N THR A 7 3.53 -2.81 -13.90
CA THR A 7 3.99 -3.99 -13.17
C THR A 7 4.76 -3.61 -11.92
N LEU A 8 4.73 -4.49 -10.91
CA LEU A 8 5.54 -4.32 -9.71
C LEU A 8 7.04 -4.28 -10.04
N ASP A 9 7.47 -5.03 -11.05
CA ASP A 9 8.87 -5.06 -11.49
C ASP A 9 9.33 -3.71 -12.05
N GLU A 10 8.49 -3.05 -12.85
CA GLU A 10 8.73 -1.69 -13.33
C GLU A 10 8.82 -0.70 -12.15
N LEU A 11 7.93 -0.82 -11.15
CA LEU A 11 7.94 0.04 -9.97
C LEU A 11 9.24 -0.10 -9.16
N LEU A 12 9.65 -1.33 -8.87
CA LEU A 12 10.86 -1.62 -8.10
C LEU A 12 12.14 -1.37 -8.91
N SER A 13 12.02 -1.25 -10.23
CA SER A 13 13.12 -0.89 -11.12
C SER A 13 13.31 0.61 -11.29
N ASP A 14 12.32 1.42 -10.93
CA ASP A 14 12.34 2.87 -11.05
C ASP A 14 13.50 3.51 -10.25
N PRO A 15 14.27 4.44 -10.85
CA PRO A 15 15.41 5.06 -10.18
C PRO A 15 15.04 5.82 -8.90
N MET A 16 13.90 6.51 -8.87
CA MET A 16 13.45 7.24 -7.68
C MET A 16 13.10 6.28 -6.56
N VAL A 17 12.37 5.20 -6.89
CA VAL A 17 11.97 4.17 -5.93
C VAL A 17 13.20 3.47 -5.34
N LYS A 18 14.18 3.09 -6.17
CA LYS A 18 15.45 2.49 -5.70
C LYS A 18 16.19 3.37 -4.71
N LEU A 19 16.31 4.66 -4.99
CA LEU A 19 16.99 5.62 -4.10
C LEU A 19 16.29 5.71 -2.73
N VAL A 20 14.95 5.75 -2.72
CA VAL A 20 14.16 5.79 -1.48
C VAL A 20 14.33 4.49 -0.69
N MET A 21 14.30 3.34 -1.36
CA MET A 21 14.49 2.04 -0.71
C MET A 21 15.88 1.91 -0.11
N GLU A 22 16.93 2.34 -0.82
CA GLU A 22 18.29 2.34 -0.29
C GLU A 22 18.42 3.24 0.94
N ARG A 23 17.88 4.47 0.87
CA ARG A 23 17.84 5.42 1.99
C ARG A 23 17.19 4.80 3.23
N ASP A 24 16.06 4.10 3.03
CA ASP A 24 15.26 3.52 4.10
C ASP A 24 15.69 2.07 4.44
N ARG A 25 16.78 1.59 3.84
CA ARG A 25 17.35 0.24 4.02
C ARG A 25 16.38 -0.90 3.70
N VAL A 26 15.47 -0.66 2.75
CA VAL A 26 14.50 -1.65 2.26
C VAL A 26 15.14 -2.49 1.15
N GLN A 27 15.07 -3.82 1.29
CA GLN A 27 15.56 -4.76 0.27
C GLN A 27 14.47 -5.02 -0.78
N PRO A 28 14.75 -4.81 -2.09
CA PRO A 28 13.73 -4.98 -3.13
C PRO A 28 13.13 -6.38 -3.25
N ALA A 29 13.94 -7.42 -3.07
CA ALA A 29 13.47 -8.80 -3.13
C ALA A 29 12.49 -9.14 -2.01
N GLU A 30 12.71 -8.59 -0.81
CA GLU A 30 11.85 -8.78 0.35
C GLU A 30 10.53 -8.03 0.17
N LEU A 31 10.60 -6.76 -0.26
CA LEU A 31 9.42 -5.94 -0.54
C LEU A 31 8.56 -6.58 -1.63
N ARG A 32 9.19 -7.11 -2.69
CA ARG A 32 8.49 -7.84 -3.75
C ARG A 32 7.71 -9.04 -3.21
N SER A 33 8.36 -9.89 -2.43
CA SER A 33 7.76 -11.10 -1.87
C SER A 33 6.55 -10.76 -0.98
N LEU A 34 6.67 -9.70 -0.16
CA LEU A 34 5.59 -9.22 0.71
C LEU A 34 4.39 -8.72 -0.10
N LEU A 35 4.63 -7.96 -1.18
CA LEU A 35 3.55 -7.42 -2.01
C LEU A 35 2.88 -8.52 -2.84
N GLU A 36 3.63 -9.44 -3.42
CA GLU A 36 3.10 -10.59 -4.16
C GLU A 36 2.26 -11.52 -3.26
N GLU A 37 2.68 -11.75 -2.01
CA GLU A 37 1.90 -12.52 -1.03
C GLU A 37 0.54 -11.87 -0.73
N LYS A 38 0.50 -10.54 -0.67
CA LYS A 38 -0.72 -9.79 -0.36
C LYS A 38 -1.68 -9.75 -1.53
N VAL A 39 -1.19 -9.55 -2.76
CA VAL A 39 -2.02 -9.60 -3.98
C VAL A 39 -2.66 -10.98 -4.15
N ARG A 40 -1.90 -12.06 -3.92
CA ARG A 40 -2.45 -13.42 -4.00
C ARG A 40 -3.58 -13.69 -3.00
N ARG A 41 -3.56 -13.05 -1.83
CA ARG A 41 -4.63 -13.21 -0.82
C ARG A 41 -5.94 -12.53 -1.21
N ASP A 42 -5.87 -11.49 -2.04
CA ASP A 42 -7.07 -10.77 -2.50
C ASP A 42 -7.70 -11.46 -3.73
N ASP A 43 -6.90 -12.08 -4.60
CA ASP A 43 -7.41 -12.83 -5.77
C ASP A 43 -8.03 -14.21 -5.41
N ASP A 44 -7.62 -14.83 -4.29
CA ASP A 44 -8.20 -16.10 -3.80
C ASP A 44 -9.41 -15.90 -2.86
N ALA A 45 -9.85 -14.66 -2.62
CA ALA A 45 -11.07 -14.40 -1.87
C ALA A 45 -12.30 -14.72 -2.76
N PRO A 46 -13.12 -15.73 -2.43
CA PRO A 46 -14.37 -15.92 -3.13
C PRO A 46 -15.22 -14.68 -2.86
N VAL A 47 -15.64 -14.00 -3.94
CA VAL A 47 -16.60 -12.91 -3.89
C VAL A 47 -17.94 -13.48 -3.40
N ASN A 48 -18.07 -13.69 -2.10
CA ASN A 48 -19.32 -14.10 -1.48
C ASN A 48 -20.13 -12.83 -1.20
N PRO A 49 -21.35 -12.70 -1.79
CA PRO A 49 -22.19 -11.55 -1.52
C PRO A 49 -22.73 -11.65 -0.10
N VAL A 50 -22.40 -10.64 0.70
CA VAL A 50 -23.19 -10.12 1.83
C VAL A 50 -23.83 -11.17 2.73
N THR A 51 -23.17 -11.50 3.84
CA THR A 51 -23.85 -11.94 5.07
C THR A 51 -23.16 -11.35 6.30
N ASP A 52 -23.53 -10.10 6.59
CA ASP A 52 -23.86 -9.57 7.92
C ASP A 52 -23.36 -10.36 9.14
N HIS A 53 -22.06 -10.29 9.48
CA HIS A 53 -21.52 -10.66 10.80
C HIS A 53 -20.50 -9.59 11.27
N PRO A 54 -20.51 -9.19 12.55
CA PRO A 54 -19.73 -8.06 13.05
C PRO A 54 -18.29 -8.51 13.31
N GLY A 55 -17.42 -8.28 12.34
CA GLY A 55 -16.04 -8.79 12.37
C GLY A 55 -15.04 -7.89 11.66
N THR A 56 -15.09 -6.58 11.93
CA THR A 56 -14.00 -5.62 11.71
C THR A 56 -13.28 -5.72 10.36
N ASP A 57 -13.99 -5.49 9.26
CA ASP A 57 -13.36 -4.91 8.07
C ASP A 57 -12.87 -3.52 8.47
N ARG A 58 -11.61 -3.45 8.88
CA ARG A 58 -10.97 -2.19 9.23
C ARG A 58 -10.65 -1.46 7.94
N SER A 59 -11.71 -0.96 7.30
CA SER A 59 -11.63 0.00 6.22
C SER A 59 -10.92 1.23 6.78
N VAL A 60 -9.63 1.33 6.48
CA VAL A 60 -8.87 2.52 6.83
C VAL A 60 -9.33 3.61 5.85
N PRO A 61 -9.78 4.77 6.33
CA PRO A 61 -10.19 5.85 5.45
C PRO A 61 -9.00 6.28 4.57
N PRO A 62 -9.25 6.72 3.34
CA PRO A 62 -8.25 7.34 2.47
C PRO A 62 -7.29 8.26 3.22
N ALA A 63 -6.00 8.14 2.90
CA ALA A 63 -4.92 8.82 3.61
C ALA A 63 -5.11 10.34 3.75
N HIS A 64 -5.76 11.00 2.77
CA HIS A 64 -6.04 12.43 2.83
C HIS A 64 -7.00 12.82 3.97
N MET A 65 -7.98 11.97 4.31
CA MET A 65 -8.88 12.21 5.44
C MET A 65 -8.18 12.03 6.79
N VAL A 66 -7.26 11.07 6.89
CA VAL A 66 -6.46 10.87 8.10
C VAL A 66 -5.49 12.04 8.29
N ALA A 67 -4.83 12.50 7.22
CA ALA A 67 -3.88 13.59 7.25
C ALA A 67 -4.52 14.91 7.74
N GLU A 68 -5.74 15.24 7.29
CA GLU A 68 -6.47 16.43 7.77
C GLU A 68 -6.74 16.37 9.28
N SER A 69 -7.13 15.20 9.79
CA SER A 69 -7.40 15.02 11.22
C SER A 69 -6.13 15.14 12.08
N CYS A 70 -4.98 14.66 11.57
CA CYS A 70 -3.69 14.75 12.25
C CYS A 70 -3.04 16.13 12.16
N HIS A 71 -3.45 16.97 11.21
CA HIS A 71 -2.90 18.31 11.00
C HIS A 71 -3.05 19.20 12.26
N LYS A 72 -4.16 19.05 13.00
CA LYS A 72 -4.40 19.78 14.26
C LYS A 72 -3.49 19.34 15.42
N LEU A 73 -2.97 18.11 15.38
CA LEU A 73 -2.08 17.57 16.41
C LEU A 73 -0.62 17.95 16.16
N TRP A 74 -0.25 18.29 14.92
CA TRP A 74 1.11 18.69 14.55
C TRP A 74 1.37 20.20 14.65
N LEU A 75 0.33 21.04 14.53
CA LEU A 75 0.48 22.50 14.57
C LEU A 75 0.33 23.11 15.98
N CYS A 76 0.03 22.30 16.99
CA CYS A 76 0.08 22.71 18.39
C CYS A 76 1.38 22.19 19.02
N GLY A 77 2.51 22.77 18.62
CA GLY A 77 3.82 22.63 19.26
C GLY A 77 4.31 23.98 19.72
#